data_AF-A0A2A4ENM3-F1
#
_entry.id   AF-A0A2A4ENM3-F1
#
_cell.length_a   1.000
_cell.length_b   1.000
_cell.length_c   1.000
_cell.angle_alpha   90.00
_cell.angle_beta   90.00
_cell.angle_gamma   90.00
#
_symmetry.space_group_name_H-M   'P 1'
#
loop_
_entity.id
_entity.type
_entity.pdbx_description
1 polymer ?
#
loop_
_entity_poly.entity_id
_entity_poly.type
_entity_poly.pdbx_seq_one_letter_code
_entity_poly.pdbx_strand_id
1 'polypeptide(L)'
;MSIEDGYGDDWIPTATHVRDFSCDAVFLINDGHSIGTGGDLSDEERERLSEPLRELGLPQLARTHLPTRDLLDRETHLARYYEQLIAIAGARGSTQEMQSGGFPYFAVKPAFVSAGQDLTNFLWIDWVAETAEVLKALADFDQGAPREVWDDLDQGWAVRIVSRGPMTYVIEWNWEDDEAVLAGYAFATDELARQAAAAHERLSIIHRRLIELLGHDYWTYVPPAVEARAKITPAVIGRKLLASIGLPRAKRRDRQGG
;
A
#
# COMPACT_ATOMS: atom_id res chain seq x y z
N MET A 1 17.04 4.56 -12.12
CA MET A 1 16.54 3.41 -12.89
C MET A 1 15.11 3.28 -12.42
N SER A 2 14.20 3.83 -13.21
CA SER A 2 12.77 3.56 -13.08
C SER A 2 12.54 2.07 -13.35
N ILE A 3 11.37 1.55 -13.00
CA ILE A 3 10.90 0.22 -13.44
C ILE A 3 10.93 0.08 -14.99
N GLU A 4 11.14 1.19 -15.73
CA GLU A 4 11.13 1.32 -17.20
C GLU A 4 12.06 0.36 -17.98
N ASP A 5 13.07 -0.29 -17.36
CA ASP A 5 13.98 -1.19 -18.09
C ASP A 5 13.68 -2.69 -17.91
N GLY A 6 12.69 -3.07 -17.09
CA GLY A 6 12.53 -4.47 -16.62
C GLY A 6 11.40 -5.27 -17.27
N TYR A 7 10.18 -4.73 -17.34
CA TYR A 7 9.01 -5.48 -17.82
C TYR A 7 8.05 -4.55 -18.58
N GLY A 8 7.82 -4.88 -19.86
CA GLY A 8 6.86 -4.19 -20.71
C GLY A 8 5.41 -4.53 -20.36
N ASP A 9 4.49 -3.95 -21.12
CA ASP A 9 3.03 -4.18 -21.02
C ASP A 9 2.59 -5.59 -21.50
N ASP A 10 3.51 -6.56 -21.56
CA ASP A 10 3.30 -7.90 -22.16
C ASP A 10 2.31 -8.77 -21.38
N TRP A 11 2.01 -8.40 -20.13
CA TRP A 11 1.01 -9.04 -19.27
C TRP A 11 -0.42 -8.55 -19.55
N ILE A 12 -0.60 -7.40 -20.21
CA ILE A 12 -1.93 -6.85 -20.51
C ILE A 12 -2.80 -7.83 -21.32
N PRO A 13 -2.28 -8.50 -22.38
CA PRO A 13 -3.07 -9.46 -23.15
C PRO A 13 -3.55 -10.68 -22.36
N THR A 14 -2.89 -11.02 -21.25
CA THR A 14 -3.25 -12.16 -20.38
C THR A 14 -4.05 -11.76 -19.15
N ALA A 15 -4.30 -10.46 -18.95
CA ALA A 15 -5.05 -9.96 -17.81
C ALA A 15 -6.49 -10.49 -17.80
N THR A 16 -6.95 -10.91 -16.63
CA THR A 16 -8.31 -11.43 -16.43
C THR A 16 -9.29 -10.27 -16.38
N HIS A 17 -10.28 -10.26 -17.28
CA HIS A 17 -11.33 -9.26 -17.27
C HIS A 17 -12.33 -9.53 -16.13
N VAL A 18 -12.39 -8.59 -15.18
CA VAL A 18 -13.28 -8.62 -14.04
C VAL A 18 -14.47 -7.69 -14.31
N ARG A 19 -15.67 -8.27 -14.43
CA ARG A 19 -16.90 -7.51 -14.72
C ARG A 19 -17.61 -7.03 -13.46
N ASP A 20 -17.77 -7.94 -12.50
CA ASP A 20 -18.44 -7.67 -11.23
C ASP A 20 -17.38 -7.37 -10.19
N PHE A 21 -17.07 -6.08 -10.01
CA PHE A 21 -16.07 -5.61 -9.06
C PHE A 21 -16.53 -4.38 -8.28
N SER A 22 -15.88 -4.14 -7.15
CA SER A 22 -15.94 -2.89 -6.41
C SER A 22 -14.55 -2.37 -6.07
N CYS A 23 -14.26 -1.11 -6.40
CA CYS A 23 -13.12 -0.35 -5.94
C CYS A 23 -13.53 0.46 -4.70
N ASP A 24 -12.76 0.33 -3.62
CA ASP A 24 -12.95 1.09 -2.39
C ASP A 24 -11.60 1.39 -1.71
N ALA A 25 -11.60 2.28 -0.71
CA ALA A 25 -10.55 2.29 0.29
C ALA A 25 -10.94 1.35 1.44
N VAL A 26 -9.95 0.70 2.04
CA VAL A 26 -10.14 -0.25 3.13
C VAL A 26 -9.22 0.12 4.28
N PHE A 27 -9.81 0.32 5.46
CA PHE A 27 -9.07 0.39 6.71
C PHE A 27 -8.72 -1.01 7.16
N LEU A 28 -7.44 -1.28 7.35
CA LEU A 28 -6.99 -2.55 7.89
C LEU A 28 -7.16 -2.52 9.41
N ILE A 29 -7.86 -3.53 9.91
CA ILE A 29 -8.03 -3.73 11.35
C ILE A 29 -7.40 -5.06 11.74
N ASN A 30 -6.84 -5.10 12.94
CA ASN A 30 -6.38 -6.34 13.54
C ASN A 30 -7.60 -7.04 14.17
N ASP A 31 -7.79 -8.32 13.85
CA ASP A 31 -8.93 -9.11 14.30
C ASP A 31 -8.84 -9.56 15.78
N GLY A 32 -7.86 -9.04 16.52
CA GLY A 32 -7.85 -9.05 17.97
C GLY A 32 -6.75 -9.89 18.62
N HIS A 33 -5.60 -10.10 17.96
CA HIS A 33 -4.58 -11.02 18.48
C HIS A 33 -3.16 -10.44 18.57
N SER A 34 -3.00 -9.13 18.83
CA SER A 34 -1.80 -8.48 19.45
C SER A 34 -1.46 -7.11 18.87
N ILE A 35 -0.91 -6.23 19.72
CA ILE A 35 -0.03 -5.13 19.29
C ILE A 35 1.40 -5.61 19.53
N GLY A 36 2.02 -6.26 18.54
CA GLY A 36 3.40 -6.71 18.64
C GLY A 36 4.36 -5.53 18.66
N THR A 37 5.30 -5.49 19.62
CA THR A 37 6.52 -4.69 19.48
C THR A 37 7.35 -5.31 18.36
N GLY A 38 7.75 -4.52 17.36
CA GLY A 38 8.36 -4.98 16.09
C GLY A 38 9.62 -5.84 16.22
N GLY A 39 9.44 -7.10 16.55
CA GLY A 39 10.44 -8.16 16.53
C GLY A 39 9.79 -9.50 16.23
N ASP A 40 10.60 -10.49 15.83
CA ASP A 40 10.19 -11.88 15.59
C ASP A 40 9.67 -12.52 16.88
N LEU A 41 8.45 -12.17 17.28
CA LEU A 41 7.72 -12.85 18.34
C LEU A 41 7.17 -14.15 17.76
N SER A 42 7.39 -15.26 18.46
CA SER A 42 6.71 -16.52 18.15
C SER A 42 5.18 -16.36 18.29
N ASP A 43 4.41 -17.22 17.64
CA ASP A 43 2.94 -17.18 17.72
C ASP A 43 2.44 -17.30 19.17
N GLU A 44 3.11 -18.09 20.02
CA GLU A 44 2.81 -18.20 21.46
C GLU A 44 3.12 -16.91 22.23
N GLU A 45 4.23 -16.23 21.91
CA GLU A 45 4.55 -14.93 22.52
C GLU A 45 3.57 -13.85 22.07
N ARG A 46 3.16 -13.90 20.80
CA ARG A 46 2.16 -13.02 20.22
C ARG A 46 0.82 -13.21 20.92
N GLU A 47 0.37 -14.45 21.10
CA GLU A 47 -0.85 -14.79 21.84
C GLU A 47 -0.77 -14.37 23.30
N ARG A 48 0.34 -14.61 23.99
CA ARG A 48 0.55 -14.21 25.38
C ARG A 48 0.55 -12.69 25.58
N LEU A 49 1.08 -11.94 24.61
CA LEU A 49 1.12 -10.48 24.62
C LEU A 49 -0.11 -9.85 23.95
N SER A 50 -1.08 -10.66 23.53
CA SER A 50 -2.32 -10.18 22.92
C SER A 50 -3.26 -9.60 23.96
N GLU A 51 -3.73 -8.38 23.71
CA GLU A 51 -4.86 -7.81 24.42
C GLU A 51 -6.08 -7.84 23.48
N PRO A 52 -7.19 -8.50 23.87
CA PRO A 52 -8.36 -8.58 23.02
C PRO A 52 -8.99 -7.20 22.87
N LEU A 53 -9.19 -6.77 21.63
CA LEU A 53 -9.95 -5.57 21.32
C LEU A 53 -11.43 -5.86 21.59
N ARG A 54 -12.13 -4.94 22.26
CA ARG A 54 -13.56 -5.13 22.54
C ARG A 54 -14.33 -5.07 21.23
N GLU A 55 -15.41 -5.85 21.11
CA GLU A 55 -16.36 -5.69 19.99
C GLU A 55 -16.96 -4.28 20.05
N LEU A 56 -16.68 -3.49 19.02
CA LEU A 56 -17.04 -2.06 18.97
C LEU A 56 -18.16 -1.78 17.99
N GLY A 57 -19.04 -2.75 17.69
CA GLY A 57 -20.16 -2.54 16.75
C GLY A 57 -19.72 -2.34 15.30
N LEU A 58 -18.45 -2.64 14.98
CA LEU A 58 -17.95 -2.69 13.61
C LEU A 58 -18.53 -3.91 12.88
N PRO A 59 -18.75 -3.83 11.55
CA PRO A 59 -19.25 -4.96 10.77
C PRO A 59 -18.43 -6.23 10.99
N GLN A 60 -19.08 -7.33 11.41
CA GLN A 60 -18.42 -8.63 11.65
C GLN A 60 -17.90 -9.31 10.35
N LEU A 61 -18.42 -8.89 9.19
CA LEU A 61 -18.27 -9.61 7.92
C LEU A 61 -16.89 -9.47 7.27
N ALA A 62 -16.01 -8.61 7.79
CA ALA A 62 -14.66 -8.46 7.29
C ALA A 62 -13.70 -8.16 8.45
N ARG A 63 -13.36 -9.21 9.20
CA ARG A 63 -12.64 -9.14 10.49
C ARG A 63 -11.29 -8.42 10.43
N THR A 64 -10.72 -8.23 9.24
CA THR A 64 -9.44 -7.53 9.04
C THR A 64 -9.50 -6.35 8.07
N HIS A 65 -10.62 -6.14 7.38
CA HIS A 65 -10.72 -5.21 6.24
C HIS A 65 -12.04 -4.45 6.30
N LEU A 66 -12.04 -3.18 6.70
CA LEU A 66 -13.26 -2.36 6.76
C LEU A 66 -13.32 -1.39 5.56
N PRO A 67 -14.12 -1.69 4.53
CA PRO A 67 -14.25 -0.81 3.37
C PRO A 67 -15.00 0.47 3.74
N THR A 68 -14.63 1.61 3.14
CA THR A 68 -15.23 2.90 3.49
C THR A 68 -16.75 2.94 3.29
N ARG A 69 -17.28 2.18 2.32
CA ARG A 69 -18.74 2.07 2.11
C ARG A 69 -19.51 1.54 3.33
N ASP A 70 -18.86 0.73 4.17
CA ASP A 70 -19.49 0.12 5.36
C ASP A 70 -19.21 0.93 6.64
N LEU A 71 -18.37 1.96 6.54
CA LEU A 71 -17.89 2.79 7.65
C LEU A 71 -18.57 4.14 7.75
N LEU A 72 -19.19 4.62 6.67
CA LEU A 72 -19.96 5.86 6.68
C LEU A 72 -21.07 5.78 7.76
N ASP A 73 -21.22 6.84 8.55
CA ASP A 73 -22.11 6.91 9.72
C ASP A 73 -21.72 5.97 10.89
N ARG A 74 -20.58 5.29 10.80
CA ARG A 74 -20.02 4.41 11.85
C ARG A 74 -18.65 4.87 12.32
N GLU A 75 -18.25 6.09 12.00
CA GLU A 75 -16.92 6.63 12.29
C GLU A 75 -16.63 6.65 13.80
N THR A 76 -17.65 6.82 14.64
CA THR A 76 -17.49 6.73 16.11
C THR A 76 -17.10 5.33 16.58
N HIS A 77 -17.57 4.27 15.92
CA HIS A 77 -17.18 2.91 16.25
C HIS A 77 -15.73 2.64 15.84
N LEU A 78 -15.32 3.15 14.67
CA LEU A 78 -13.94 3.08 14.20
C LEU A 78 -12.99 3.90 15.07
N ALA A 79 -13.40 5.10 15.50
CA ALA A 79 -12.63 5.93 16.43
C ALA A 79 -12.39 5.21 17.77
N ARG A 80 -13.43 4.58 18.35
CA ARG A 80 -13.28 3.79 19.58
C ARG A 80 -12.29 2.62 19.44
N TYR A 81 -12.19 2.06 18.23
CA TYR A 81 -11.25 0.98 17.94
C TYR A 81 -9.82 1.52 17.97
N TYR A 82 -9.61 2.66 17.32
CA TYR A 82 -8.31 3.34 17.35
C TYR A 82 -7.96 3.88 18.74
N GLU A 83 -8.91 4.38 19.53
CA GLU A 83 -8.68 4.76 20.93
C GLU A 83 -8.14 3.59 21.76
N GLN A 84 -8.66 2.37 21.57
CA GLN A 84 -8.15 1.18 22.24
C GLN A 84 -6.73 0.84 21.78
N LEU A 85 -6.47 0.88 20.47
CA LEU A 85 -5.11 0.65 19.95
C LEU A 85 -4.12 1.66 20.51
N ILE A 86 -4.49 2.94 20.55
CA ILE A 86 -3.66 4.03 21.08
C ILE A 86 -3.39 3.82 22.57
N ALA A 87 -4.40 3.42 23.35
CA ALA A 87 -4.23 3.15 24.77
C ALA A 87 -3.28 1.97 25.04
N ILE A 88 -3.43 0.88 24.28
CA ILE A 88 -2.57 -0.31 24.39
C ILE A 88 -1.13 0.03 23.98
N ALA A 89 -0.95 0.73 22.85
CA ALA A 89 0.36 1.15 22.38
C ALA A 89 1.05 2.11 23.36
N GLY A 90 0.29 3.06 23.93
CA GLY A 90 0.78 3.96 24.97
C GLY A 90 1.23 3.22 26.23
N ALA A 91 0.49 2.21 26.67
CA ALA A 91 0.87 1.36 27.81
C ALA A 91 2.16 0.56 27.55
N ARG A 92 2.49 0.29 26.28
CA ARG A 92 3.70 -0.43 25.84
C ARG A 92 4.89 0.47 25.53
N GLY A 93 4.73 1.79 25.60
CA GLY A 93 5.79 2.76 25.32
C GLY A 93 5.98 3.10 23.84
N SER A 94 5.07 2.69 22.96
CA SER A 94 5.12 2.97 21.50
C SER A 94 4.51 4.34 21.11
N THR A 95 4.37 5.27 22.07
CA THR A 95 3.77 6.59 21.81
C THR A 95 4.52 7.39 20.73
N GLN A 96 5.85 7.27 20.68
CA GLN A 96 6.65 7.98 19.68
C GLN A 96 6.38 7.44 18.26
N GLU A 97 6.32 6.11 18.09
CA GLU A 97 6.03 5.46 16.81
C GLU A 97 4.63 5.83 16.30
N MET A 98 3.65 5.95 17.19
CA MET A 98 2.30 6.42 16.84
C MET A 98 2.28 7.86 16.33
N GLN A 99 3.08 8.75 16.90
CA GLN A 99 3.08 10.17 16.57
C GLN A 99 3.94 10.52 15.37
N SER A 100 4.95 9.69 15.05
CA SER A 100 5.85 9.91 13.92
C SER A 100 5.44 9.16 12.66
N GLY A 101 4.23 8.58 12.62
CA GLY A 101 3.75 7.82 11.47
C GLY A 101 4.54 6.53 11.22
N GLY A 102 4.86 5.78 12.27
CA GLY A 102 5.50 4.46 12.20
C GLY A 102 4.68 3.34 12.84
N PHE A 103 3.39 3.56 13.10
CA PHE A 103 2.54 2.59 13.78
C PHE A 103 1.71 1.79 12.77
N PRO A 104 1.98 0.48 12.61
CA PRO A 104 1.50 -0.33 11.47
C PRO A 104 -0.01 -0.64 11.52
N TYR A 105 -0.71 -0.19 12.55
CA TYR A 105 -2.13 -0.48 12.76
C TYR A 105 -3.07 0.62 12.25
N PHE A 106 -2.51 1.67 11.63
CA PHE A 106 -3.27 2.73 10.96
C PHE A 106 -3.27 2.57 9.43
N ALA A 107 -3.05 1.35 8.94
CA ALA A 107 -2.96 1.07 7.52
C ALA A 107 -4.30 1.25 6.78
N VAL A 108 -4.23 1.94 5.64
CA VAL A 108 -5.34 2.11 4.69
C VAL A 108 -4.79 1.81 3.31
N LYS A 109 -5.53 1.02 2.52
CA LYS A 109 -5.16 0.72 1.14
C LYS A 109 -6.32 0.85 0.15
N PRO A 110 -6.05 1.05 -1.15
CA PRO A 110 -7.01 0.76 -2.21
C PRO A 110 -7.30 -0.76 -2.27
N ALA A 111 -8.55 -1.13 -2.45
CA ALA A 111 -8.96 -2.52 -2.64
C ALA A 111 -9.81 -2.68 -3.90
N PHE A 112 -9.57 -3.77 -4.62
CA PHE A 112 -10.30 -4.14 -5.82
C PHE A 112 -10.99 -5.47 -5.55
N VAL A 113 -12.26 -5.43 -5.15
CA VAL A 113 -12.95 -6.63 -4.66
C VAL A 113 -13.82 -7.23 -5.76
N SER A 114 -13.70 -8.53 -6.00
CA SER A 114 -14.62 -9.30 -6.85
C SER A 114 -15.01 -10.60 -6.17
N ALA A 115 -16.28 -10.99 -6.28
CA ALA A 115 -16.82 -12.19 -5.62
C ALA A 115 -16.52 -12.27 -4.09
N GLY A 116 -16.38 -11.12 -3.42
CA GLY A 116 -16.04 -11.04 -2.00
C GLY A 116 -14.57 -11.26 -1.66
N GLN A 117 -13.69 -11.36 -2.67
CA GLN A 117 -12.24 -11.49 -2.52
C GLN A 117 -11.56 -10.18 -2.93
N ASP A 118 -10.61 -9.72 -2.14
CA ASP A 118 -9.71 -8.66 -2.57
C ASP A 118 -8.75 -9.21 -3.63
N LEU A 119 -8.65 -8.52 -4.76
CA LEU A 119 -7.80 -8.90 -5.88
C LEU A 119 -6.39 -8.32 -5.73
N THR A 120 -6.19 -7.37 -4.81
CA THR A 120 -4.87 -6.88 -4.39
C THR A 120 -4.49 -7.54 -3.06
N ASN A 121 -3.47 -8.39 -3.08
CA ASN A 121 -3.04 -9.15 -1.92
C ASN A 121 -1.99 -8.40 -1.09
N PHE A 122 -1.31 -7.41 -1.68
CA PHE A 122 -0.21 -6.74 -1.01
C PHE A 122 -0.60 -5.37 -0.43
N LEU A 123 0.05 -5.01 0.69
CA LEU A 123 -0.04 -3.71 1.32
C LEU A 123 1.09 -2.83 0.78
N TRP A 124 0.92 -2.30 -0.43
CA TRP A 124 1.89 -1.37 -1.03
C TRP A 124 1.66 0.08 -0.60
N ILE A 125 0.58 0.36 0.13
CA ILE A 125 0.27 1.65 0.72
C ILE A 125 -0.26 1.44 2.13
N ASP A 126 0.29 2.19 3.07
CA ASP A 126 -0.08 2.14 4.49
C ASP A 126 -0.77 3.41 4.97
N TRP A 127 -0.91 4.44 4.13
CA TRP A 127 -1.39 5.76 4.56
C TRP A 127 -2.63 6.24 3.82
N VAL A 128 -3.42 7.05 4.52
CA VAL A 128 -4.59 7.70 3.91
C VAL A 128 -4.17 8.61 2.75
N ALA A 129 -3.05 9.33 2.89
CA ALA A 129 -2.57 10.25 1.86
C ALA A 129 -2.26 9.53 0.54
N GLU A 130 -1.46 8.46 0.59
CA GLU A 130 -1.10 7.65 -0.57
C GLU A 130 -2.34 6.93 -1.16
N THR A 131 -3.21 6.37 -0.32
CA THR A 131 -4.46 5.75 -0.80
C THR A 131 -5.32 6.78 -1.52
N ALA A 132 -5.41 8.00 -0.99
CA ALA A 132 -6.16 9.08 -1.62
C ALA A 132 -5.53 9.49 -2.96
N GLU A 133 -4.20 9.51 -3.08
CA GLU A 133 -3.51 9.80 -4.34
C GLU A 133 -3.83 8.76 -5.41
N VAL A 134 -3.79 7.47 -5.08
CA VAL A 134 -4.17 6.39 -6.01
C VAL A 134 -5.62 6.53 -6.44
N LEU A 135 -6.55 6.68 -5.48
CA LEU A 135 -7.97 6.78 -5.80
C LEU A 135 -8.27 8.01 -6.65
N LYS A 136 -7.58 9.13 -6.40
CA LYS A 136 -7.67 10.34 -7.21
C LYS A 136 -7.10 10.12 -8.62
N ALA A 137 -5.97 9.44 -8.75
CA ALA A 137 -5.38 9.10 -10.05
C ALA A 137 -6.30 8.17 -10.86
N LEU A 138 -6.93 7.19 -10.21
CA LEU A 138 -7.93 6.32 -10.81
C LEU A 138 -9.20 7.08 -11.23
N ALA A 139 -9.65 8.02 -10.39
CA ALA A 139 -10.84 8.84 -10.63
C ALA A 139 -10.67 9.86 -11.75
N ASP A 140 -9.45 10.37 -11.95
CA ASP A 140 -9.13 11.38 -12.96
C ASP A 140 -9.14 10.78 -14.36
N PHE A 141 -10.30 10.39 -14.87
CA PHE A 141 -10.40 9.68 -16.14
C PHE A 141 -10.28 10.61 -17.35
N ASP A 142 -9.30 10.33 -18.22
CA ASP A 142 -9.21 10.92 -19.55
C ASP A 142 -9.53 9.87 -20.63
N GLN A 143 -10.63 10.10 -21.35
CA GLN A 143 -11.09 9.25 -22.46
C GLN A 143 -10.18 9.43 -23.68
N GLY A 144 -8.99 8.83 -23.69
CA GLY A 144 -8.26 8.67 -24.95
C GLY A 144 -6.77 8.42 -24.86
N ALA A 145 -6.10 8.79 -23.76
CA ALA A 145 -4.66 8.62 -23.63
C ALA A 145 -4.31 7.37 -22.82
N PRO A 146 -3.53 6.43 -23.39
CA PRO A 146 -2.75 5.50 -22.58
C PRO A 146 -1.98 6.25 -21.51
N ARG A 147 -2.12 5.83 -20.26
CA ARG A 147 -1.34 6.40 -19.15
C ARG A 147 -0.98 5.36 -18.12
N GLU A 148 0.13 5.62 -17.47
CA GLU A 148 0.43 5.02 -16.17
C GLU A 148 -0.36 5.78 -15.11
N VAL A 149 -1.13 5.03 -14.32
CA VAL A 149 -1.91 5.58 -13.21
C VAL A 149 -1.12 5.49 -11.93
N TRP A 150 -0.44 4.36 -11.73
CA TRP A 150 0.40 4.09 -10.57
C TRP A 150 1.48 3.07 -10.94
N ASP A 151 2.69 3.25 -10.43
CA ASP A 151 3.79 2.32 -10.57
C ASP A 151 4.66 2.46 -9.33
N ASP A 152 4.74 1.40 -8.53
CA ASP A 152 5.41 1.43 -7.24
C ASP A 152 6.06 0.09 -6.92
N LEU A 153 7.15 0.17 -6.17
CA LEU A 153 7.97 -0.94 -5.73
C LEU A 153 8.37 -0.70 -4.28
N ASP A 154 7.80 -1.48 -3.37
CA ASP A 154 8.15 -1.45 -1.96
C ASP A 154 8.39 -2.85 -1.40
N GLN A 155 9.44 -3.00 -0.59
CA GLN A 155 9.80 -4.24 0.11
C GLN A 155 9.77 -5.51 -0.76
N GLY A 156 10.22 -5.40 -2.00
CA GLY A 156 10.26 -6.54 -2.93
C GLY A 156 8.92 -6.87 -3.59
N TRP A 157 7.89 -6.05 -3.40
CA TRP A 157 6.61 -6.15 -4.10
C TRP A 157 6.41 -4.97 -5.00
N ALA A 158 5.91 -5.22 -6.20
CA ALA A 158 5.58 -4.19 -7.15
C ALA A 158 4.10 -4.23 -7.49
N VAL A 159 3.54 -3.03 -7.68
CA VAL A 159 2.21 -2.83 -8.21
C VAL A 159 2.31 -1.93 -9.43
N ARG A 160 1.52 -2.27 -10.46
CA ARG A 160 1.40 -1.40 -11.62
C ARG A 160 -0.04 -1.28 -12.05
N ILE A 161 -0.46 -0.05 -12.26
CA ILE A 161 -1.78 0.31 -12.75
C ILE A 161 -1.64 1.15 -14.01
N VAL A 162 -2.21 0.66 -15.10
CA VAL A 162 -2.17 1.34 -16.40
C VAL A 162 -3.55 1.42 -17.00
N SER A 163 -3.91 2.58 -17.55
CA SER A 163 -5.13 2.74 -18.34
C SER A 163 -4.77 2.70 -19.83
N ARG A 164 -5.52 1.91 -20.61
CA ARG A 164 -5.41 1.82 -22.06
C ARG A 164 -6.82 1.87 -22.67
N GLY A 165 -7.30 3.08 -22.93
CA GLY A 165 -8.63 3.30 -23.49
C GLY A 165 -9.76 2.83 -22.56
N PRO A 166 -10.61 1.87 -22.98
CA PRO A 166 -11.78 1.47 -22.19
C PRO A 166 -11.44 0.58 -20.99
N MET A 167 -10.19 0.15 -20.84
CA MET A 167 -9.77 -0.74 -19.76
C MET A 167 -8.62 -0.15 -18.94
N THR A 168 -8.73 -0.32 -17.62
CA THR A 168 -7.63 -0.14 -16.68
C THR A 168 -7.17 -1.50 -16.18
N TYR A 169 -5.86 -1.70 -16.16
CA TYR A 169 -5.21 -2.94 -15.82
C TYR A 169 -4.42 -2.76 -14.54
N VAL A 170 -4.46 -3.77 -13.67
CA VAL A 170 -3.72 -3.83 -12.41
C VAL A 170 -2.95 -5.13 -12.38
N ILE A 171 -1.70 -5.09 -11.94
CA ILE A 171 -0.91 -6.29 -11.65
C ILE A 171 -0.10 -6.05 -10.37
N GLU A 172 0.00 -7.09 -9.57
CA GLU A 172 0.90 -7.17 -8.42
C GLU A 172 1.88 -8.33 -8.66
N TRP A 173 3.13 -8.17 -8.25
CA TRP A 173 4.08 -9.27 -8.32
C TRP A 173 5.16 -9.11 -7.26
N ASN A 174 5.72 -10.25 -6.83
CA ASN A 174 6.92 -10.25 -6.03
C ASN A 174 8.10 -9.97 -6.96
N TRP A 175 8.72 -8.80 -6.84
CA TRP A 175 9.90 -8.39 -7.58
C TRP A 175 11.13 -9.24 -7.23
N GLU A 176 11.15 -9.90 -6.07
CA GLU A 176 12.26 -10.77 -5.65
C GLU A 176 12.09 -12.22 -6.11
N ASP A 177 10.91 -12.61 -6.61
CA ASP A 177 10.60 -13.96 -7.06
C ASP A 177 9.98 -13.97 -8.46
N ASP A 178 10.81 -14.29 -9.46
CA ASP A 178 10.44 -14.34 -10.88
C ASP A 178 9.29 -15.32 -11.19
N GLU A 179 8.95 -16.26 -10.29
CA GLU A 179 7.85 -17.22 -10.47
C GLU A 179 6.52 -16.76 -9.86
N ALA A 180 6.51 -15.66 -9.08
CA ALA A 180 5.35 -15.18 -8.31
C ALA A 180 4.66 -13.96 -8.95
N VAL A 181 4.43 -14.00 -10.26
CA VAL A 181 3.55 -13.04 -10.94
C VAL A 181 2.11 -13.35 -10.55
N LEU A 182 1.44 -12.46 -9.80
CA LEU A 182 0.01 -12.60 -9.55
C LEU A 182 -0.75 -12.32 -10.86
N ALA A 183 -1.93 -12.93 -11.00
CA ALA A 183 -2.75 -12.73 -12.18
C ALA A 183 -3.08 -11.24 -12.34
N GLY A 184 -2.71 -10.65 -13.49
CA GLY A 184 -3.16 -9.30 -13.83
C GLY A 184 -4.67 -9.25 -14.02
N TYR A 185 -5.29 -8.14 -13.64
CA TYR A 185 -6.73 -7.91 -13.74
C TYR A 185 -7.02 -6.72 -14.64
N ALA A 186 -8.16 -6.76 -15.32
CA ALA A 186 -8.64 -5.69 -16.18
C ALA A 186 -10.06 -5.29 -15.80
N PHE A 187 -10.29 -3.99 -15.67
CA PHE A 187 -11.54 -3.37 -15.26
C PHE A 187 -11.98 -2.34 -16.30
N ALA A 188 -13.29 -2.15 -16.45
CA ALA A 188 -13.82 -1.06 -17.27
C ALA A 188 -13.39 0.30 -16.66
N THR A 189 -12.69 1.13 -17.44
CA THR A 189 -12.05 2.35 -16.94
C THR A 189 -13.07 3.35 -16.36
N ASP A 190 -14.19 3.52 -17.04
CA ASP A 190 -15.24 4.47 -16.66
C ASP A 190 -15.89 4.09 -15.33
N GLU A 191 -16.21 2.81 -15.17
CA GLU A 191 -16.79 2.28 -13.94
C GLU A 191 -15.79 2.31 -12.79
N LEU A 192 -14.53 1.95 -13.05
CA LEU A 192 -13.47 2.03 -12.04
C LEU A 192 -13.26 3.48 -11.57
N ALA A 193 -13.19 4.44 -12.48
CA ALA A 193 -13.02 5.84 -12.16
C ALA A 193 -14.18 6.37 -11.30
N ARG A 194 -15.42 6.00 -11.64
CA ARG A 194 -16.61 6.36 -10.87
C ARG A 194 -16.57 5.80 -9.44
N GLN A 195 -16.20 4.52 -9.31
CA GLN A 195 -16.11 3.87 -8.00
C GLN A 195 -14.95 4.47 -7.16
N ALA A 196 -13.80 4.72 -7.77
CA ALA A 196 -12.64 5.32 -7.12
C ALA A 196 -12.93 6.77 -6.64
N ALA A 197 -13.63 7.56 -7.44
CA ALA A 197 -14.07 8.91 -7.03
C ALA A 197 -14.97 8.86 -5.78
N ALA A 198 -15.94 7.94 -5.77
CA ALA A 198 -16.83 7.76 -4.63
C ALA A 198 -16.08 7.25 -3.39
N ALA A 199 -15.10 6.36 -3.57
CA ALA A 199 -14.24 5.86 -2.49
C ALA A 199 -13.37 6.98 -1.91
N HIS A 200 -12.78 7.81 -2.76
CA HIS A 200 -11.97 8.96 -2.35
C HIS A 200 -12.78 9.96 -1.52
N GLU A 201 -14.03 10.23 -1.92
CA GLU A 201 -14.94 11.10 -1.17
C GLU A 201 -15.25 10.51 0.22
N ARG A 202 -15.62 9.23 0.29
CA ARG A 202 -15.90 8.55 1.57
C ARG A 202 -14.67 8.52 2.48
N LEU A 203 -13.50 8.19 1.93
CA LEU A 203 -12.23 8.20 2.66
C LEU A 203 -11.96 9.58 3.26
N SER A 204 -12.13 10.65 2.48
CA SER A 204 -11.93 12.02 2.93
C SER A 204 -12.89 12.41 4.08
N ILE A 205 -14.16 11.99 4.00
CA ILE A 205 -15.15 12.24 5.06
C ILE A 205 -14.76 11.51 6.34
N ILE A 206 -14.45 10.22 6.23
CA ILE A 206 -14.09 9.37 7.38
C ILE A 206 -12.80 9.85 8.02
N HIS A 207 -11.75 10.13 7.24
CA HIS A 207 -10.46 10.61 7.75
C HIS A 207 -10.61 11.91 8.54
N ARG A 208 -11.30 12.91 7.97
CA ARG A 208 -11.60 14.16 8.68
C ARG A 208 -12.34 13.88 9.99
N ARG A 209 -13.32 12.97 9.97
CA ARG A 209 -14.12 12.64 11.16
C ARG A 209 -13.28 11.92 12.23
N LEU A 210 -12.36 11.06 11.84
CA LEU A 210 -11.43 10.41 12.76
C LEU A 210 -10.49 11.43 13.43
N ILE A 211 -9.95 12.38 12.67
CA ILE A 211 -9.13 13.48 13.22
C ILE A 211 -9.94 14.28 14.26
N GLU A 212 -11.19 14.63 13.94
CA GLU A 212 -12.07 15.36 14.86
C GLU A 212 -12.34 14.58 16.16
N LEU A 213 -12.58 13.27 16.07
CA LEU A 213 -12.92 12.43 17.22
C LEU A 213 -11.71 12.12 18.10
N LEU A 214 -10.53 11.93 17.50
CA LEU A 214 -9.30 11.55 18.21
C LEU A 214 -8.43 12.75 18.61
N GLY A 215 -8.66 13.92 18.00
CA GLY A 215 -7.90 15.14 18.25
C GLY A 215 -6.49 15.14 17.67
N HIS A 216 -6.13 14.15 16.84
CA HIS A 216 -4.84 14.02 16.18
C HIS A 216 -4.97 13.26 14.85
N ASP A 217 -4.08 13.56 13.90
CA ASP A 217 -4.00 12.84 12.62
C ASP A 217 -2.94 11.75 12.69
N TYR A 218 -3.38 10.50 12.84
CA TYR A 218 -2.52 9.32 12.91
C TYR A 218 -2.23 8.68 11.54
N TRP A 219 -2.84 9.19 10.46
CA TRP A 219 -2.82 8.56 9.13
C TRP A 219 -2.05 9.35 8.08
N THR A 220 -1.64 10.56 8.42
CA THR A 220 -0.74 11.34 7.57
C THR A 220 0.68 11.20 8.11
N TYR A 221 1.54 10.50 7.37
CA TYR A 221 2.96 10.51 7.66
C TYR A 221 3.48 11.94 7.50
N VAL A 222 3.94 12.53 8.60
CA VAL A 222 4.71 13.78 8.57
C VAL A 222 6.17 13.40 8.71
N PRO A 223 6.98 13.48 7.64
CA PRO A 223 8.40 13.23 7.77
C PRO A 223 8.96 14.17 8.84
N PRO A 224 9.79 13.67 9.78
CA PRO A 224 10.43 14.55 10.74
C PRO A 224 11.16 15.65 9.98
N ALA A 225 11.06 16.89 10.46
CA ALA A 225 11.70 18.04 9.85
C ALA A 225 13.18 17.70 9.63
N VAL A 226 13.57 17.57 8.37
CA VAL A 226 14.95 17.28 8.00
C VAL A 226 15.78 18.43 8.54
N GLU A 227 16.57 18.21 9.60
CA GLU A 227 17.71 19.09 9.90
C GLU A 227 18.48 19.20 8.60
N ALA A 228 18.49 20.40 8.02
CA ALA A 228 18.87 20.67 6.65
C ALA A 228 20.16 19.92 6.28
N ARG A 229 20.02 18.73 5.67
CA ARG A 229 21.14 18.06 5.02
C ARG A 229 21.56 18.99 3.91
N ALA A 230 22.75 19.57 4.07
CA ALA A 230 23.35 20.51 3.13
C ALA A 230 23.17 19.97 1.72
N LYS A 231 22.52 20.78 0.87
CA LYS A 231 22.34 20.52 -0.55
C LYS A 231 23.72 20.21 -1.15
N ILE A 232 23.98 18.96 -1.47
CA ILE A 232 25.09 18.61 -2.35
C ILE A 232 24.61 18.96 -3.76
N THR A 233 24.95 20.17 -4.19
CA THR A 233 24.82 20.60 -5.57
C THR A 233 25.68 19.67 -6.44
N PRO A 234 25.16 19.08 -7.53
CA PRO A 234 25.99 18.32 -8.45
C PRO A 234 26.85 19.31 -9.26
N ALA A 235 28.00 19.69 -8.71
CA ALA A 235 29.05 20.35 -9.44
C ALA A 235 29.90 19.30 -10.15
N VAL A 236 29.85 19.35 -11.49
CA VAL A 236 30.82 18.86 -12.47
C VAL A 236 32.19 18.50 -11.86
N ILE A 237 32.43 17.20 -11.64
CA ILE A 237 33.76 16.59 -11.60
C ILE A 237 33.56 15.22 -12.30
N GLY A 238 33.91 15.04 -13.56
CA GLY A 238 35.27 15.16 -14.06
C GLY A 238 35.88 13.76 -14.07
N ARG A 239 35.87 13.13 -15.25
CA ARG A 239 36.59 11.88 -15.56
C ARG A 239 37.97 11.87 -14.91
N LYS A 240 38.19 10.97 -13.94
CA LYS A 240 39.46 10.26 -13.62
C LYS A 240 39.42 9.79 -12.16
N LEU A 241 38.97 8.56 -11.92
CA LEU A 241 39.40 7.70 -10.79
C LEU A 241 38.74 6.31 -10.89
N LEU A 242 39.01 5.61 -11.98
CA LEU A 242 38.84 4.15 -12.08
C LEU A 242 40.13 3.50 -12.57
N ALA A 243 41.24 3.84 -11.91
CA ALA A 243 42.54 3.23 -12.12
C ALA A 243 43.24 3.03 -10.78
N SER A 244 42.62 2.27 -9.86
CA SER A 244 43.30 1.77 -8.64
C SER A 244 42.41 0.88 -7.76
N ILE A 245 41.57 0.00 -8.32
CA ILE A 245 41.09 -1.17 -7.56
C ILE A 245 41.14 -2.37 -8.49
N GLY A 246 42.26 -3.09 -8.43
CA GLY A 246 42.43 -4.37 -9.12
C GLY A 246 41.57 -5.42 -8.44
N LEU A 247 40.60 -5.96 -9.17
CA LEU A 247 39.91 -7.19 -8.81
C LEU A 247 40.34 -8.32 -9.77
N PRO A 248 40.53 -9.56 -9.27
CA PRO A 248 41.09 -10.66 -10.05
C PRO A 248 40.15 -11.13 -11.16
N ARG A 249 40.71 -11.36 -12.35
CA ARG A 249 40.02 -11.99 -13.50
C ARG A 249 39.58 -13.41 -13.14
N ALA A 250 38.26 -13.63 -13.08
CA ALA A 250 37.68 -14.97 -13.11
C ALA A 250 37.89 -15.60 -14.49
N LYS A 251 38.47 -16.81 -14.50
CA LYS A 251 38.70 -17.64 -15.70
C LYS A 251 37.37 -18.06 -16.31
N ARG A 252 37.11 -17.67 -17.57
CA ARG A 252 36.13 -18.31 -18.45
C ARG A 252 36.53 -19.77 -18.64
N ARG A 253 35.63 -20.69 -18.30
CA ARG A 253 35.70 -22.10 -18.69
C ARG A 253 35.14 -22.21 -20.09
N ASP A 254 36.00 -22.56 -21.04
CA ASP A 254 35.60 -22.99 -22.37
C ASP A 254 34.80 -24.30 -22.27
N ARG A 255 33.60 -24.30 -22.85
CA ARG A 255 32.94 -25.53 -23.32
C ARG A 255 32.94 -25.46 -24.85
N GLN A 256 33.98 -26.03 -25.43
CA GLN A 256 33.92 -26.62 -26.76
C GLN A 256 33.76 -28.13 -26.61
N GLY A 257 32.97 -28.73 -27.49
CA GLY A 257 33.23 -30.07 -27.98
C GLY A 257 32.01 -30.98 -28.00
N GLY A 258 31.67 -31.46 -29.20
CA GLY A 258 30.99 -32.74 -29.42
C GLY A 258 29.69 -32.62 -30.16
#